data_AF-A0A3D4P170-F1
#
_entry.id   AF-A0A3D4P170-F1
#
_cell.length_a   1.000
_cell.length_b   1.000
_cell.length_c   1.000
_cell.angle_alpha   90.00
_cell.angle_beta   90.00
_cell.angle_gamma   90.00
#
_symmetry.space_group_name_H-M   'P 1'
#
loop_
_entity.id
_entity.type
_entity.pdbx_description
1 polymer ?
#
loop_
_entity_poly.entity_id
_entity_poly.type
_entity_poly.pdbx_seq_one_letter_code
_entity_poly.pdbx_strand_id
1 'polypeptide(L)'
;MIRNLLAVLALSVLAAGLSVSGPASDTTGHGPSGGQEKIIKRDFDGDGFLDTLTAMVDGGSGFGGDFVTLKDGRTGRTFAYSSWGSYGRFLRLIPFDDDLMKPENKGFRTALEEALFPGIPQGPIENSLAWLIDAYSHPVEEPEAEGNPVFSQKIRFEPRWTEGQPAPPTSYYVVTSDETLLRGYPIYQEDNPAVDSAHRQAWLVYYGENHATLEPVPAAGDVTVFQSAHGIAVSEGGRSCWLFVNDEVLTDGPAKLRWPSIKSVLLSGDLVFVHHAGVEDHLFVVDFRAGVVGRLNPEIFPASGGGFEVRDGRLFLRGGPKAGPVTFETIREGLK
;
A
#
# COMPACT_ATOMS: atom_id res chain seq x y z
N MET A 1 -53.87 -20.17 21.84
CA MET A 1 -53.60 -18.73 22.07
C MET A 1 -53.20 -18.54 23.51
N ILE A 2 -51.90 -18.64 23.81
CA ILE A 2 -51.36 -18.51 25.16
C ILE A 2 -50.17 -17.56 25.06
N ARG A 3 -50.30 -16.43 25.77
CA ARG A 3 -49.23 -15.47 26.06
C ARG A 3 -48.21 -16.15 26.97
N ASN A 4 -46.93 -16.13 26.60
CA ASN A 4 -45.85 -16.40 27.55
C ASN A 4 -44.92 -15.18 27.62
N LEU A 5 -44.90 -14.61 28.83
CA LEU A 5 -44.02 -13.58 29.33
C LEU A 5 -42.58 -14.09 29.31
N LEU A 6 -41.66 -13.32 28.71
CA LEU A 6 -40.22 -13.50 28.82
C LEU A 6 -39.71 -12.69 30.01
N ALA A 7 -39.05 -13.39 30.93
CA ALA A 7 -38.42 -12.83 32.12
C ALA A 7 -37.12 -12.09 31.75
N VAL A 8 -36.97 -10.90 32.32
CA VAL A 8 -35.77 -10.07 32.30
C VAL A 8 -34.78 -10.61 33.34
N LEU A 9 -33.58 -10.97 32.90
CA LEU A 9 -32.43 -11.25 33.76
C LEU A 9 -31.31 -10.30 33.36
N ALA A 10 -31.10 -9.28 34.19
CA ALA A 10 -29.96 -8.38 34.12
C ALA A 10 -28.74 -9.09 34.70
N LEU A 11 -27.70 -9.28 33.90
CA LEU A 11 -26.38 -9.70 34.37
C LEU A 11 -25.42 -8.51 34.25
N SER A 12 -25.07 -7.94 35.40
CA SER A 12 -24.02 -6.94 35.54
C SER A 12 -22.67 -7.66 35.58
N VAL A 13 -21.82 -7.44 34.57
CA VAL A 13 -20.42 -7.87 34.61
C VAL A 13 -19.56 -6.63 34.82
N LEU A 14 -18.95 -6.54 36.00
CA LEU A 14 -17.78 -5.70 36.26
C LEU A 14 -16.61 -6.22 35.40
N ALA A 15 -16.12 -5.39 34.48
CA ALA A 15 -14.80 -5.57 33.89
C ALA A 15 -13.86 -4.54 34.53
N ALA A 16 -13.01 -5.03 35.43
CA ALA A 16 -11.88 -4.29 35.96
C ALA A 16 -10.86 -4.05 34.83
N GLY A 17 -10.52 -2.78 34.62
CA GLY A 17 -9.48 -2.38 33.68
C GLY A 17 -8.09 -2.82 34.15
N LEU A 18 -7.40 -3.56 33.30
CA LEU A 18 -5.95 -3.70 33.33
C LEU A 18 -5.42 -3.11 32.04
N SER A 19 -4.91 -1.87 32.13
CA SER A 19 -4.15 -1.24 31.05
C SER A 19 -2.74 -1.83 31.04
N VAL A 20 -2.40 -2.56 29.97
CA VAL A 20 -1.02 -2.95 29.70
C VAL A 20 -0.45 -1.93 28.73
N SER A 21 0.27 -0.95 29.29
CA SER A 21 1.16 -0.08 28.54
C SER A 21 2.37 -0.88 28.07
N GLY A 22 2.46 -1.17 26.77
CA GLY A 22 3.67 -1.73 26.17
C GLY A 22 4.79 -0.67 26.12
N PRO A 23 6.06 -1.05 26.36
CA PRO A 23 7.16 -0.10 26.34
C PRO A 23 7.51 0.30 24.91
N ALA A 24 7.65 1.60 24.68
CA ALA A 24 8.33 2.16 23.52
C ALA A 24 9.80 1.71 23.56
N SER A 25 10.23 0.90 22.58
CA SER A 25 11.63 0.55 22.40
C SER A 25 12.34 1.67 21.65
N ASP A 26 13.00 2.52 22.43
CA ASP A 26 14.00 3.47 21.96
C ASP A 26 15.33 2.73 21.79
N THR A 27 15.80 2.58 20.54
CA THR A 27 17.15 2.06 20.25
C THR A 27 17.84 2.93 19.21
N THR A 28 18.41 4.03 19.68
CA THR A 28 19.53 4.71 19.00
C THR A 28 20.80 3.89 19.23
N GLY A 29 21.15 3.04 18.26
CA GLY A 29 22.40 2.30 18.25
C GLY A 29 22.76 1.87 16.84
N HIS A 30 23.58 2.67 16.15
CA HIS A 30 24.20 2.30 14.88
C HIS A 30 25.38 1.35 15.14
N GLY A 31 25.11 0.05 15.11
CA GLY A 31 26.08 -1.02 14.90
C GLY A 31 25.76 -1.74 13.57
N PRO A 32 26.72 -2.44 12.94
CA PRO A 32 26.52 -3.03 11.61
C PRO A 32 25.43 -4.10 11.67
N SER A 33 24.35 -3.85 10.94
CA SER A 33 23.16 -4.68 10.81
C SER A 33 23.41 -5.92 9.93
N GLY A 34 24.32 -6.81 10.34
CA GLY A 34 24.42 -8.13 9.73
C GLY A 34 23.44 -9.07 10.39
N GLY A 35 22.27 -9.32 9.78
CA GLY A 35 21.36 -10.36 10.27
C GLY A 35 22.05 -11.72 10.31
N GLN A 36 21.71 -12.56 11.31
CA GLN A 36 22.27 -13.90 11.39
C GLN A 36 21.84 -14.73 10.17
N GLU A 37 22.82 -15.26 9.45
CA GLU A 37 22.60 -16.20 8.36
C GLU A 37 21.92 -17.48 8.89
N LYS A 38 20.80 -17.85 8.27
CA LYS A 38 20.08 -19.09 8.55
C LYS A 38 20.33 -20.08 7.41
N ILE A 39 20.88 -21.24 7.73
CA ILE A 39 21.13 -22.32 6.77
C ILE A 39 20.24 -23.52 7.10
N ILE A 40 19.47 -23.97 6.11
CA ILE A 40 18.60 -25.15 6.18
C ILE A 40 19.07 -26.16 5.13
N LYS A 41 19.28 -27.42 5.54
CA LYS A 41 19.60 -28.52 4.63
C LYS A 41 18.47 -29.55 4.66
N ARG A 42 17.87 -29.81 3.51
CA ARG A 42 16.74 -30.72 3.33
C ARG A 42 16.68 -31.11 1.86
N ASP A 43 16.12 -32.28 1.57
CA ASP A 43 15.65 -32.62 0.23
C ASP A 43 14.30 -31.90 0.00
N PHE A 44 14.33 -30.77 -0.71
CA PHE A 44 13.17 -29.91 -0.88
C PHE A 44 12.25 -30.40 -1.99
N ASP A 45 12.78 -30.96 -3.07
CA ASP A 45 12.03 -31.43 -4.25
C ASP A 45 11.73 -32.94 -4.24
N GLY A 46 12.31 -33.69 -3.29
CA GLY A 46 12.04 -35.11 -3.07
C GLY A 46 12.85 -36.03 -3.98
N ASP A 47 13.98 -35.57 -4.51
CA ASP A 47 14.79 -36.30 -5.48
C ASP A 47 15.87 -37.21 -4.87
N GLY A 48 15.98 -37.19 -3.53
CA GLY A 48 16.92 -37.99 -2.74
C GLY A 48 18.28 -37.33 -2.48
N PHE A 49 18.53 -36.11 -2.97
CA PHE A 49 19.74 -35.35 -2.71
C PHE A 49 19.47 -34.24 -1.68
N LEU A 50 20.50 -33.87 -0.90
CA LEU A 50 20.38 -32.80 0.09
C LEU A 50 20.63 -31.43 -0.55
N ASP A 51 19.61 -30.59 -0.54
CA ASP A 51 19.71 -29.19 -0.96
C ASP A 51 20.14 -28.29 0.19
N THR A 52 20.52 -27.05 -0.14
CA THR A 52 20.86 -26.03 0.85
C THR A 52 20.10 -24.75 0.58
N LEU A 53 19.28 -24.32 1.54
CA LEU A 53 18.67 -23.00 1.56
C LEU A 53 19.41 -22.12 2.56
N THR A 54 19.86 -20.96 2.11
CA THR A 54 20.46 -19.91 2.92
C THR A 54 19.54 -18.69 2.88
N ALA A 55 19.22 -18.15 4.04
CA ALA A 55 18.47 -16.90 4.18
C ALA A 55 19.23 -15.94 5.09
N MET A 56 19.32 -14.69 4.66
CA MET A 56 19.94 -13.60 5.42
C MET A 56 19.02 -12.39 5.38
N VAL A 57 18.84 -11.74 6.52
CA VAL A 57 18.14 -10.45 6.62
C VAL A 57 19.17 -9.35 6.64
N ASP A 58 18.98 -8.32 5.82
CA ASP A 58 19.76 -7.10 5.88
C ASP A 58 18.82 -5.89 5.82
N GLY A 59 19.24 -4.79 6.42
CA GLY A 59 18.45 -3.57 6.43
C GLY A 59 19.12 -2.42 7.16
N GLY A 60 18.68 -1.22 6.83
CA GLY A 60 19.09 0.03 7.44
C GLY A 60 17.91 0.82 7.98
N SER A 61 18.06 2.15 8.05
CA SER A 61 17.02 3.01 8.58
C SER A 61 15.81 3.11 7.66
N GLY A 62 15.94 3.09 6.34
CA GLY A 62 14.83 3.28 5.39
C GLY A 62 14.56 2.12 4.43
N PHE A 63 15.45 1.12 4.39
CA PHE A 63 15.41 0.02 3.44
C PHE A 63 15.75 -1.29 4.16
N GLY A 64 15.31 -2.40 3.59
CA GLY A 64 15.74 -3.72 4.02
C GLY A 64 14.95 -4.83 3.35
N GLY A 65 15.38 -6.05 3.59
CA GLY A 65 14.74 -7.25 3.07
C GLY A 65 15.56 -8.49 3.33
N ASP A 66 15.13 -9.56 2.68
CA ASP A 66 15.70 -10.89 2.77
C ASP A 66 16.48 -11.19 1.50
N PHE A 67 17.60 -11.87 1.66
CA PHE A 67 18.38 -12.48 0.59
C PHE A 67 18.30 -13.99 0.79
N VAL A 68 17.66 -14.67 -0.17
CA VAL A 68 17.44 -16.11 -0.09
C VAL A 68 18.11 -16.78 -1.27
N THR A 69 18.91 -17.80 -0.99
CA THR A 69 19.58 -18.64 -1.99
C THR A 69 19.21 -20.09 -1.74
N LEU A 70 18.75 -20.80 -2.76
CA LEU A 70 18.49 -22.24 -2.74
C LEU A 70 19.41 -22.93 -3.75
N LYS A 71 20.24 -23.85 -3.28
CA LYS A 71 21.12 -24.67 -4.11
C LYS A 71 20.64 -26.12 -4.13
N ASP A 72 20.31 -26.58 -5.34
CA ASP A 72 19.96 -27.97 -5.65
C ASP A 72 21.18 -28.88 -5.41
N GLY A 73 20.98 -29.91 -4.58
CA GLY A 73 22.00 -30.86 -4.17
C GLY A 73 22.44 -31.83 -5.26
N ARG A 74 21.58 -32.10 -6.25
CA ARG A 74 21.83 -33.00 -7.37
C ARG A 74 22.49 -32.30 -8.54
N THR A 75 21.92 -31.17 -8.98
CA THR A 75 22.36 -30.48 -10.19
C THR A 75 23.39 -29.38 -9.88
N GLY A 76 23.46 -28.91 -8.64
CA GLY A 76 24.27 -27.76 -8.24
C GLY A 76 23.70 -26.42 -8.68
N ARG A 77 22.54 -26.40 -9.36
CA ARG A 77 21.84 -25.17 -9.75
C ARG A 77 21.50 -24.34 -8.52
N THR A 78 21.54 -23.03 -8.68
CA THR A 78 21.23 -22.07 -7.61
C THR A 78 20.12 -21.13 -8.06
N PHE A 79 19.13 -20.94 -7.19
CA PHE A 79 18.11 -19.90 -7.27
C PHE A 79 18.42 -18.84 -6.22
N ALA A 80 18.47 -17.57 -6.59
CA ALA A 80 18.81 -16.48 -5.68
C ALA A 80 17.85 -15.31 -5.87
N TYR A 81 17.16 -14.93 -4.80
CA TYR A 81 16.14 -13.89 -4.83
C TYR A 81 16.33 -12.94 -3.65
N SER A 82 15.89 -11.70 -3.85
CA SER A 82 15.93 -10.68 -2.82
C SER A 82 14.58 -9.98 -2.71
N SER A 83 14.14 -9.76 -1.47
CA SER A 83 13.01 -8.88 -1.17
C SER A 83 13.46 -7.45 -0.84
N TRP A 84 14.72 -7.06 -1.12
CA TRP A 84 15.23 -5.73 -0.77
C TRP A 84 14.36 -4.59 -1.33
N GLY A 85 14.07 -3.60 -0.48
CA GLY A 85 13.35 -2.40 -0.90
C GLY A 85 13.07 -1.42 0.25
N SER A 86 12.48 -0.28 -0.10
CA SER A 86 12.09 0.77 0.84
C SER A 86 11.03 0.28 1.84
N TYR A 87 11.08 0.80 3.08
CA TYR A 87 10.02 0.64 4.07
C TYR A 87 8.86 1.63 3.88
N GLY A 88 8.98 2.57 2.93
CA GLY A 88 7.94 3.54 2.56
C GLY A 88 6.94 3.02 1.51
N ARG A 89 7.11 1.79 1.04
CA ARG A 89 6.32 1.20 -0.06
C ARG A 89 5.44 0.06 0.41
N PHE A 90 4.23 0.02 -0.13
CA PHE A 90 3.30 -1.09 0.09
C PHE A 90 3.59 -2.30 -0.81
N LEU A 91 4.31 -2.10 -1.92
CA LEU A 91 4.58 -3.14 -2.90
C LEU A 91 6.05 -3.50 -2.98
N ARG A 92 6.29 -4.80 -3.19
CA ARG A 92 7.57 -5.33 -3.67
C ARG A 92 7.33 -6.32 -4.79
N LEU A 93 8.10 -6.21 -5.85
CA LEU A 93 8.09 -7.12 -6.98
C LEU A 93 9.42 -7.87 -6.98
N ILE A 94 9.33 -9.19 -6.94
CA ILE A 94 10.49 -10.08 -6.92
C ILE A 94 10.37 -10.98 -8.15
N PRO A 95 11.05 -10.63 -9.25
CA PRO A 95 11.09 -11.47 -10.44
C PRO A 95 11.72 -12.82 -10.12
N PHE A 96 11.23 -13.86 -10.80
CA PHE A 96 11.80 -15.19 -10.67
C PHE A 96 11.84 -15.91 -12.02
N ASP A 97 12.68 -16.95 -12.09
CA ASP A 97 12.89 -17.72 -13.32
C ASP A 97 11.68 -18.59 -13.64
N ASP A 98 11.27 -18.66 -14.91
CA ASP A 98 10.19 -19.56 -15.39
C ASP A 98 10.44 -21.03 -15.00
N ASP A 99 11.70 -21.43 -14.89
CA ASP A 99 12.09 -22.76 -14.45
C ASP A 99 11.59 -23.10 -13.05
N LEU A 100 11.46 -22.11 -12.15
CA LEU A 100 10.92 -22.32 -10.81
C LEU A 100 9.45 -22.75 -10.82
N MET A 101 8.73 -22.47 -11.92
CA MET A 101 7.32 -22.84 -12.07
C MET A 101 7.10 -24.26 -12.60
N LYS A 102 8.17 -24.94 -13.01
CA LYS A 102 8.09 -26.34 -13.47
C LYS A 102 7.60 -27.26 -12.34
N PRO A 103 6.77 -28.28 -12.63
CA PRO A 103 6.23 -29.17 -11.61
C PRO A 103 7.28 -29.83 -10.71
N GLU A 104 8.43 -30.20 -11.27
CA GLU A 104 9.57 -30.77 -10.56
C GLU A 104 10.16 -29.82 -9.51
N ASN A 105 10.10 -28.50 -9.73
CA ASN A 105 10.66 -27.49 -8.82
C ASN A 105 9.65 -26.99 -7.77
N LYS A 106 8.46 -27.61 -7.66
CA LYS A 106 7.43 -27.18 -6.70
C LYS A 106 7.96 -27.13 -5.26
N GLY A 107 8.81 -28.09 -4.88
CA GLY A 107 9.45 -28.14 -3.57
C GLY A 107 10.36 -26.94 -3.31
N PHE A 108 11.20 -26.59 -4.29
CA PHE A 108 12.06 -25.40 -4.25
C PHE A 108 11.25 -24.12 -4.16
N ARG A 109 10.20 -23.97 -4.99
CA ARG A 109 9.32 -22.79 -4.96
C ARG A 109 8.70 -22.60 -3.59
N THR A 110 8.15 -23.67 -2.99
CA THR A 110 7.54 -23.61 -1.66
C THR A 110 8.56 -23.18 -0.60
N ALA A 111 9.78 -23.73 -0.65
CA ALA A 111 10.83 -23.39 0.31
C ALA A 111 11.30 -21.93 0.19
N LEU A 112 11.39 -21.41 -1.05
CA LEU A 112 11.74 -20.02 -1.32
C LEU A 112 10.63 -19.06 -0.86
N GLU A 113 9.36 -19.37 -1.15
CA GLU A 113 8.21 -18.59 -0.71
C GLU A 113 8.13 -18.53 0.83
N GLU A 114 8.30 -19.67 1.53
CA GLU A 114 8.34 -19.72 2.99
C GLU A 114 9.49 -18.89 3.60
N ALA A 115 10.63 -18.81 2.89
CA ALA A 115 11.80 -18.07 3.34
C ALA A 115 11.72 -16.56 3.04
N LEU A 116 11.20 -16.17 1.87
CA LEU A 116 11.04 -14.77 1.45
C LEU A 116 9.83 -14.10 2.10
N PHE A 117 8.77 -14.85 2.36
CA PHE A 117 7.46 -14.33 2.78
C PHE A 117 6.98 -14.99 4.08
N PRO A 118 7.78 -14.98 5.17
CA PRO A 118 7.43 -15.70 6.38
C PRO A 118 6.12 -15.17 6.98
N GLY A 119 5.08 -16.01 6.98
CA GLY A 119 3.75 -15.67 7.49
C GLY A 119 2.89 -14.81 6.57
N ILE A 120 3.36 -14.49 5.36
CA ILE A 120 2.62 -13.76 4.34
C ILE A 120 2.08 -14.79 3.33
N PRO A 121 0.77 -15.08 3.31
CA PRO A 121 0.20 -16.08 2.42
C PRO A 121 0.07 -15.58 0.98
N GLN A 122 -0.14 -16.50 0.05
CA GLN A 122 -0.64 -16.15 -1.28
C GLN A 122 -2.12 -15.75 -1.19
N GLY A 123 -2.50 -14.66 -1.85
CA GLY A 123 -3.86 -14.12 -1.81
C GLY A 123 -4.44 -13.77 -3.20
N PRO A 124 -5.70 -13.33 -3.27
CA PRO A 124 -6.25 -12.68 -4.45
C PRO A 124 -5.80 -11.22 -4.55
N ILE A 125 -5.96 -10.60 -5.72
CA ILE A 125 -5.81 -9.14 -5.84
C ILE A 125 -7.05 -8.47 -5.24
N GLU A 126 -6.87 -7.80 -4.10
CA GLU A 126 -7.90 -6.99 -3.44
C GLU A 126 -7.90 -5.54 -3.97
N ASN A 127 -8.97 -4.80 -3.70
CA ASN A 127 -9.18 -3.45 -4.26
C ASN A 127 -8.06 -2.44 -3.95
N SER A 128 -7.44 -2.51 -2.77
CA SER A 128 -6.34 -1.61 -2.41
C SER A 128 -5.06 -1.90 -3.20
N LEU A 129 -4.74 -3.18 -3.42
CA LEU A 129 -3.66 -3.60 -4.32
C LEU A 129 -3.99 -3.25 -5.77
N ALA A 130 -5.23 -3.47 -6.19
CA ALA A 130 -5.70 -3.15 -7.54
C ALA A 130 -5.56 -1.65 -7.84
N TRP A 131 -5.84 -0.78 -6.86
CA TRP A 131 -5.60 0.66 -6.97
C TRP A 131 -4.13 0.97 -7.25
N LEU A 132 -3.20 0.36 -6.51
CA LEU A 132 -1.76 0.56 -6.72
C LEU A 132 -1.33 0.06 -8.10
N ILE A 133 -1.82 -1.12 -8.52
CA ILE A 133 -1.55 -1.68 -9.85
C ILE A 133 -2.00 -0.71 -10.94
N ASP A 134 -3.21 -0.15 -10.85
CA ASP A 134 -3.68 0.83 -11.84
C ASP A 134 -2.83 2.09 -11.82
N ALA A 135 -2.54 2.63 -10.63
CA ALA A 135 -1.77 3.85 -10.47
C ALA A 135 -0.36 3.73 -11.09
N TYR A 136 0.26 2.56 -11.00
CA TYR A 136 1.54 2.29 -11.67
C TYR A 136 1.42 1.94 -13.15
N SER A 137 0.28 1.42 -13.59
CA SER A 137 0.07 1.03 -14.99
C SER A 137 -0.24 2.22 -15.90
N HIS A 138 -0.56 3.38 -15.32
CA HIS A 138 -0.76 4.63 -16.04
C HIS A 138 0.45 5.56 -15.82
N PRO A 139 0.93 6.27 -16.86
CA PRO A 139 1.91 7.34 -16.66
C PRO A 139 1.36 8.35 -15.66
N VAL A 140 2.16 8.71 -14.66
CA VAL A 140 1.88 9.87 -13.83
C VAL A 140 1.85 11.08 -14.77
N GLU A 141 0.71 11.74 -14.87
CA GLU A 141 0.58 12.95 -15.66
C GLU A 141 1.17 14.11 -14.86
N GLU A 142 1.92 15.00 -15.51
CA GLU A 142 2.43 16.26 -14.96
C GLU A 142 1.66 17.45 -15.59
N PRO A 143 0.40 17.72 -15.17
CA PRO A 143 -0.51 18.66 -15.81
C PRO A 143 0.01 20.10 -15.92
N GLU A 144 0.93 20.51 -15.06
CA GLU A 144 1.55 21.84 -15.13
C GLU A 144 2.26 22.07 -16.46
N ALA A 145 2.93 21.04 -17.00
CA ALA A 145 3.56 21.09 -18.31
C ALA A 145 2.53 21.27 -19.44
N GLU A 146 1.27 20.91 -19.19
CA GLU A 146 0.14 21.04 -20.10
C GLU A 146 -0.70 22.32 -19.84
N GLY A 147 -0.23 23.18 -18.92
CA GLY A 147 -0.87 24.46 -18.60
C GLY A 147 -2.05 24.36 -17.63
N ASN A 148 -2.21 23.25 -16.91
CA ASN A 148 -3.18 23.13 -15.83
C ASN A 148 -2.62 23.74 -14.54
N PRO A 149 -3.17 24.88 -14.06
CA PRO A 149 -2.62 25.59 -12.91
C PRO A 149 -3.05 24.98 -11.57
N VAL A 150 -3.95 23.98 -11.57
CA VAL A 150 -4.59 23.47 -10.36
C VAL A 150 -3.80 22.32 -9.75
N PHE A 151 -3.29 21.43 -10.59
CA PHE A 151 -2.67 20.17 -10.17
C PHE A 151 -1.25 20.05 -10.70
N SER A 152 -0.32 19.69 -9.83
CA SER A 152 1.06 19.35 -10.19
C SER A 152 1.20 17.92 -10.69
N GLN A 153 0.24 17.06 -10.34
CA GLN A 153 0.28 15.62 -10.63
C GLN A 153 -1.14 15.07 -10.76
N LYS A 154 -1.36 14.13 -11.69
CA LYS A 154 -2.56 13.28 -11.72
C LYS A 154 -2.19 11.79 -11.75
N ILE A 155 -2.98 11.00 -11.02
CA ILE A 155 -2.92 9.54 -10.95
C ILE A 155 -4.29 9.00 -11.33
N ARG A 156 -4.33 7.97 -12.18
CA ARG A 156 -5.57 7.32 -12.61
C ARG A 156 -5.69 5.93 -11.99
N PHE A 157 -6.92 5.56 -11.66
CA PHE A 157 -7.28 4.23 -11.19
C PHE A 157 -8.70 3.87 -11.67
N GLU A 158 -9.02 2.59 -11.69
CA GLU A 158 -10.37 2.11 -11.96
C GLU A 158 -11.12 1.90 -10.63
N PRO A 159 -12.23 2.61 -10.35
CA PRO A 159 -13.00 2.40 -9.13
C PRO A 159 -13.64 1.01 -9.10
N ARG A 160 -13.11 0.12 -8.25
CA ARG A 160 -13.63 -1.25 -8.07
C ARG A 160 -14.49 -1.33 -6.82
N TRP A 161 -15.80 -1.44 -7.04
CA TRP A 161 -16.78 -1.56 -5.95
C TRP A 161 -16.98 -3.01 -5.55
N THR A 162 -16.82 -3.31 -4.27
CA THR A 162 -17.10 -4.61 -3.64
C THR A 162 -18.27 -4.51 -2.67
N GLU A 163 -19.01 -5.60 -2.50
CA GLU A 163 -20.09 -5.66 -1.51
C GLU A 163 -19.56 -5.53 -0.08
N GLY A 164 -20.32 -4.83 0.77
CA GLY A 164 -20.03 -4.61 2.18
C GLY A 164 -19.20 -3.36 2.48
N GLN A 165 -18.94 -3.18 3.79
CA GLN A 165 -18.07 -2.13 4.31
C GLN A 165 -16.60 -2.44 3.98
N PRO A 166 -15.75 -1.42 3.81
CA PRO A 166 -14.34 -1.66 3.55
C PRO A 166 -13.69 -2.27 4.81
N ALA A 167 -12.78 -3.22 4.58
CA ALA A 167 -11.96 -3.83 5.62
C ALA A 167 -10.50 -3.42 5.43
N PRO A 168 -9.72 -3.28 6.52
CA PRO A 168 -8.28 -3.09 6.39
C PRO A 168 -7.66 -4.34 5.76
N PRO A 169 -6.82 -4.19 4.73
CA PRO A 169 -6.23 -5.34 4.04
C PRO A 169 -5.17 -6.00 4.92
N THR A 170 -4.93 -7.28 4.66
CA THR A 170 -3.79 -8.02 5.25
C THR A 170 -2.62 -8.08 4.28
N SER A 171 -1.42 -8.37 4.77
CA SER A 171 -0.28 -8.64 3.91
C SER A 171 -0.45 -9.98 3.18
N TYR A 172 -0.21 -10.01 1.86
CA TYR A 172 -0.23 -11.22 1.04
C TYR A 172 0.67 -11.03 -0.19
N TYR A 173 0.93 -12.10 -0.93
CA TYR A 173 1.57 -12.00 -2.25
C TYR A 173 0.70 -12.61 -3.36
N VAL A 174 0.95 -12.18 -4.59
CA VAL A 174 0.38 -12.78 -5.80
C VAL A 174 1.49 -13.12 -6.78
N VAL A 175 1.26 -14.11 -7.64
CA VAL A 175 2.14 -14.34 -8.79
C VAL A 175 1.57 -13.57 -9.97
N THR A 176 2.38 -12.72 -10.58
CA THR A 176 2.00 -11.94 -11.76
C THR A 176 2.90 -12.27 -12.95
N SER A 177 2.32 -12.17 -14.15
CA SER A 177 3.02 -12.21 -15.44
C SER A 177 2.68 -10.99 -16.28
N ASP A 178 2.15 -9.93 -15.66
CA ASP A 178 1.75 -8.71 -16.34
C ASP A 178 2.99 -7.95 -16.83
N GLU A 179 3.15 -7.82 -18.14
CA GLU A 179 4.32 -7.16 -18.72
C GLU A 179 4.39 -5.67 -18.35
N THR A 180 3.26 -4.99 -18.11
CA THR A 180 3.22 -3.59 -17.68
C THR A 180 3.77 -3.47 -16.27
N LEU A 181 3.39 -4.35 -15.35
CA LEU A 181 3.98 -4.38 -14.01
C LEU A 181 5.45 -4.81 -14.01
N LEU A 182 5.83 -5.73 -14.91
CA LEU A 182 7.21 -6.22 -15.02
C LEU A 182 8.15 -5.21 -15.71
N ARG A 183 7.69 -4.44 -16.70
CA ARG A 183 8.51 -3.52 -17.52
C ARG A 183 8.28 -2.04 -17.23
N GLY A 184 7.04 -1.68 -16.89
CA GLY A 184 6.58 -0.31 -16.68
C GLY A 184 6.79 0.21 -15.27
N TYR A 185 7.53 -0.52 -14.44
CA TYR A 185 7.80 -0.15 -13.06
C TYR A 185 9.23 0.40 -12.94
N PRO A 186 9.47 1.71 -13.23
CA PRO A 186 10.80 2.32 -13.19
C PRO A 186 11.48 2.21 -11.82
N ILE A 187 10.69 1.99 -10.77
CA ILE A 187 11.13 1.95 -9.37
C ILE A 187 11.93 0.66 -9.03
N TYR A 188 11.78 -0.41 -9.81
CA TYR A 188 12.58 -1.64 -9.59
C TYR A 188 13.93 -1.63 -10.29
N GLN A 189 14.17 -0.74 -11.26
CA GLN A 189 15.48 -0.67 -11.92
C GLN A 189 16.56 -0.12 -10.99
N GLU A 190 16.20 0.74 -10.04
CA GLU A 190 17.14 1.27 -9.04
C GLU A 190 17.44 0.26 -7.91
N ASP A 191 16.43 -0.51 -7.48
CA ASP A 191 16.56 -1.46 -6.36
C ASP A 191 16.93 -2.90 -6.79
N ASN A 192 16.76 -3.25 -8.08
CA ASN A 192 17.00 -4.60 -8.57
C ASN A 192 17.49 -4.59 -10.05
N PRO A 193 18.81 -4.48 -10.30
CA PRO A 193 19.38 -4.35 -11.65
C PRO A 193 19.25 -5.61 -12.53
N ALA A 194 18.48 -6.63 -12.11
CA ALA A 194 18.39 -7.94 -12.74
C ALA A 194 17.04 -8.25 -13.43
N VAL A 195 16.12 -7.29 -13.54
CA VAL A 195 14.92 -7.48 -14.39
C VAL A 195 15.34 -7.40 -15.86
N ASP A 196 16.00 -8.44 -16.34
CA ASP A 196 16.26 -8.61 -17.77
C ASP A 196 15.01 -9.18 -18.46
N SER A 197 15.05 -9.21 -19.79
CA SER A 197 13.96 -9.76 -20.61
C SER A 197 13.72 -11.26 -20.42
N ALA A 198 14.53 -11.96 -19.61
CA ALA A 198 14.37 -13.38 -19.35
C ALA A 198 13.31 -13.68 -18.27
N HIS A 199 12.99 -12.72 -17.41
CA HIS A 199 11.98 -12.88 -16.38
C HIS A 199 10.59 -12.54 -16.91
N ARG A 200 9.69 -13.52 -16.94
CA ARG A 200 8.30 -13.35 -17.38
C ARG A 200 7.29 -13.36 -16.24
N GLN A 201 7.75 -13.60 -15.02
CA GLN A 201 6.92 -13.73 -13.84
C GLN A 201 7.60 -13.13 -12.61
N ALA A 202 6.79 -12.74 -11.65
CA ALA A 202 7.26 -12.20 -10.38
C ALA A 202 6.28 -12.50 -9.25
N TRP A 203 6.79 -12.54 -8.02
CA TRP A 203 5.97 -12.38 -6.83
C TRP A 203 5.74 -10.89 -6.60
N LEU A 204 4.48 -10.47 -6.55
CA LEU A 204 4.08 -9.14 -6.12
C LEU A 204 3.58 -9.24 -4.69
N VAL A 205 4.41 -8.78 -3.74
CA VAL A 205 4.12 -8.76 -2.31
C VAL A 205 3.45 -7.44 -1.96
N TYR A 206 2.35 -7.52 -1.24
CA TYR A 206 1.60 -6.38 -0.73
C TYR A 206 1.62 -6.37 0.80
N TYR A 207 2.09 -5.28 1.40
CA TYR A 207 2.18 -5.10 2.84
C TYR A 207 0.94 -4.39 3.43
N GLY A 208 -0.23 -4.96 3.16
CA GLY A 208 -1.54 -4.37 3.51
C GLY A 208 -1.72 -4.03 4.99
N GLU A 209 -1.07 -4.76 5.90
CA GLU A 209 -1.18 -4.53 7.34
C GLU A 209 -0.78 -3.12 7.79
N ASN A 210 0.08 -2.45 7.00
CA ASN A 210 0.50 -1.08 7.30
C ASN A 210 -0.63 -0.05 7.16
N HIS A 211 -1.76 -0.40 6.53
CA HIS A 211 -2.93 0.49 6.55
C HIS A 211 -3.44 0.75 7.97
N ALA A 212 -3.22 -0.16 8.93
CA ALA A 212 -3.79 -0.13 10.27
C ALA A 212 -5.34 -0.16 10.24
N THR A 213 -6.02 0.49 11.18
CA THR A 213 -7.50 0.47 11.26
C THR A 213 -8.13 1.42 10.25
N LEU A 214 -9.38 1.13 9.86
CA LEU A 214 -10.22 2.04 9.08
C LEU A 214 -11.22 2.72 10.02
N GLU A 215 -11.13 4.05 10.11
CA GLU A 215 -12.03 4.87 10.91
C GLU A 215 -12.97 5.66 10.00
N PRO A 216 -14.28 5.72 10.29
CA PRO A 216 -15.20 6.53 9.52
C PRO A 216 -14.90 8.02 9.71
N VAL A 217 -14.83 8.73 8.59
CA VAL A 217 -14.82 10.20 8.52
C VAL A 217 -16.28 10.67 8.59
N PRO A 218 -16.59 11.84 9.20
CA PRO A 218 -17.96 12.35 9.25
C PRO A 218 -18.65 12.32 7.88
N ALA A 219 -19.75 11.58 7.79
CA ALA A 219 -20.44 11.30 6.54
C ALA A 219 -21.19 12.51 5.99
N ALA A 220 -21.34 12.56 4.66
CA ALA A 220 -22.21 13.50 3.97
C ALA A 220 -23.22 12.72 3.11
N GLY A 221 -24.47 12.65 3.55
CA GLY A 221 -25.51 11.89 2.87
C GLY A 221 -25.27 10.37 2.96
N ASP A 222 -25.50 9.67 1.84
CA ASP A 222 -25.45 8.20 1.76
C ASP A 222 -24.03 7.65 1.51
N VAL A 223 -23.03 8.53 1.45
CA VAL A 223 -21.63 8.21 1.21
C VAL A 223 -20.86 8.35 2.51
N THR A 224 -20.18 7.28 2.93
CA THR A 224 -19.28 7.29 4.10
C THR A 224 -17.85 7.12 3.61
N VAL A 225 -16.96 8.02 4.01
CA VAL A 225 -15.52 7.88 3.77
C VAL A 225 -14.87 7.24 4.98
N PHE A 226 -13.91 6.36 4.75
CA PHE A 226 -13.10 5.71 5.76
C PHE A 226 -11.64 6.10 5.54
N GLN A 227 -10.97 6.48 6.62
CA GLN A 227 -9.54 6.78 6.60
C GLN A 227 -8.78 5.72 7.38
N SER A 228 -7.63 5.34 6.84
CA SER A 228 -6.62 4.53 7.52
C SER A 228 -5.36 5.38 7.73
N ALA A 229 -4.29 4.81 8.29
CA ALA A 229 -3.03 5.54 8.43
C ALA A 229 -2.43 5.98 7.08
N HIS A 230 -2.75 5.25 6.00
CA HIS A 230 -2.07 5.33 4.71
C HIS A 230 -2.99 5.18 3.50
N GLY A 231 -4.30 5.31 3.67
CA GLY A 231 -5.21 5.15 2.54
C GLY A 231 -6.66 5.45 2.89
N ILE A 232 -7.45 5.66 1.85
CA ILE A 232 -8.83 6.10 1.92
C ILE A 232 -9.71 5.10 1.19
N ALA A 233 -10.83 4.74 1.82
CA ALA A 233 -11.90 3.98 1.22
C ALA A 233 -13.21 4.75 1.30
N VAL A 234 -14.17 4.40 0.46
CA VAL A 234 -15.53 4.93 0.49
C VAL A 234 -16.52 3.80 0.53
N SER A 235 -17.67 4.02 1.17
CA SER A 235 -18.84 3.14 1.09
C SER A 235 -20.06 3.92 0.64
N GLU A 236 -20.81 3.33 -0.31
CA GLU A 236 -22.06 3.86 -0.84
C GLU A 236 -22.98 2.69 -1.22
N GLY A 237 -24.25 2.76 -0.81
CA GLY A 237 -25.27 1.80 -1.23
C GLY A 237 -24.93 0.35 -0.87
N GLY A 238 -24.27 0.13 0.27
CA GLY A 238 -23.87 -1.20 0.73
C GLY A 238 -22.62 -1.77 0.05
N ARG A 239 -21.97 -1.00 -0.83
CA ARG A 239 -20.69 -1.36 -1.47
C ARG A 239 -19.57 -0.46 -0.99
N SER A 240 -18.33 -0.82 -1.27
CA SER A 240 -17.14 -0.04 -0.94
C SER A 240 -16.04 -0.12 -1.99
N CYS A 241 -15.19 0.89 -2.05
CA CYS A 241 -14.07 1.01 -2.97
C CYS A 241 -12.89 1.70 -2.28
N TRP A 242 -11.66 1.29 -2.58
CA TRP A 242 -10.46 2.03 -2.20
C TRP A 242 -10.23 3.17 -3.20
N LEU A 243 -9.90 4.36 -2.69
CA LEU A 243 -9.81 5.59 -3.47
C LEU A 243 -8.40 6.16 -3.56
N PHE A 244 -7.58 5.85 -2.56
CA PHE A 244 -6.25 6.40 -2.41
C PHE A 244 -5.42 5.46 -1.56
N VAL A 245 -4.23 5.11 -2.01
CA VAL A 245 -3.22 4.43 -1.21
C VAL A 245 -1.94 5.24 -1.26
N ASN A 246 -1.38 5.52 -0.09
CA ASN A 246 -0.09 6.15 0.04
C ASN A 246 0.99 5.24 -0.56
N ASP A 247 1.85 5.84 -1.36
CA ASP A 247 3.08 5.22 -1.83
C ASP A 247 4.21 6.27 -1.91
N GLU A 248 5.43 5.84 -1.58
CA GLU A 248 6.62 6.69 -1.60
C GLU A 248 6.82 7.37 -2.96
N VAL A 249 6.60 6.66 -4.07
CA VAL A 249 6.87 7.20 -5.41
C VAL A 249 5.65 7.87 -6.03
N LEU A 250 4.46 7.27 -5.87
CA LEU A 250 3.25 7.85 -6.45
C LEU A 250 2.77 9.09 -5.71
N THR A 251 2.91 9.12 -4.38
CA THR A 251 2.26 10.14 -3.54
C THR A 251 3.24 10.94 -2.70
N ASP A 252 4.55 10.77 -2.90
CA ASP A 252 5.59 11.31 -2.03
C ASP A 252 5.40 10.86 -0.57
N GLY A 253 5.00 9.59 -0.38
CA GLY A 253 4.73 9.03 0.94
C GLY A 253 5.95 9.06 1.88
N PRO A 254 5.74 8.88 3.20
CA PRO A 254 6.84 8.89 4.16
C PRO A 254 7.81 7.75 3.89
N ALA A 255 9.09 7.96 4.22
CA ALA A 255 10.14 6.95 4.08
C ALA A 255 9.89 5.65 4.89
N LYS A 256 8.88 5.64 5.78
CA LYS A 256 8.47 4.46 6.56
C LYS A 256 6.96 4.44 6.76
N LEU A 257 6.32 3.32 6.43
CA LEU A 257 4.89 3.09 6.65
C LEU A 257 4.46 2.93 8.12
N ARG A 258 5.37 3.07 9.07
CA ARG A 258 5.01 3.16 10.50
C ARG A 258 4.60 4.58 10.92
N TRP A 259 4.78 5.57 10.06
CA TRP A 259 4.44 6.97 10.31
C TRP A 259 3.18 7.32 9.52
N PRO A 260 2.02 7.53 10.16
CA PRO A 260 0.77 7.82 9.45
C PRO A 260 0.93 8.98 8.47
N SER A 261 0.49 8.78 7.22
CA SER A 261 0.57 9.81 6.18
C SER A 261 -0.76 10.51 5.94
N ILE A 262 -1.89 9.98 6.40
CA ILE A 262 -3.18 10.68 6.28
C ILE A 262 -3.43 11.52 7.53
N LYS A 263 -3.42 12.86 7.38
CA LYS A 263 -3.69 13.80 8.49
C LYS A 263 -5.17 14.09 8.67
N SER A 264 -5.85 14.39 7.58
CA SER A 264 -7.28 14.70 7.59
C SER A 264 -7.93 14.45 6.24
N VAL A 265 -9.22 14.16 6.27
CA VAL A 265 -10.01 13.81 5.10
C VAL A 265 -11.35 14.53 5.16
N LEU A 266 -11.83 14.99 4.02
CA LEU A 266 -13.12 15.65 3.90
C LEU A 266 -13.83 15.22 2.62
N LEU A 267 -15.11 14.87 2.74
CA LEU A 267 -15.99 14.59 1.61
C LEU A 267 -16.83 15.83 1.27
N SER A 268 -16.93 16.18 -0.01
CA SER A 268 -17.87 17.20 -0.48
C SER A 268 -18.36 16.92 -1.91
N GLY A 269 -19.63 16.52 -2.03
CA GLY A 269 -20.16 15.96 -3.28
C GLY A 269 -19.40 14.68 -3.64
N ASP A 270 -18.99 14.55 -4.90
CA ASP A 270 -18.19 13.41 -5.39
C ASP A 270 -16.65 13.59 -5.20
N LEU A 271 -16.22 14.61 -4.46
CA LEU A 271 -14.80 14.90 -4.23
C LEU A 271 -14.38 14.55 -2.81
N VAL A 272 -13.27 13.82 -2.68
CA VAL A 272 -12.60 13.55 -1.41
C VAL A 272 -11.29 14.33 -1.36
N PHE A 273 -11.13 15.16 -0.34
CA PHE A 273 -9.93 15.93 -0.08
C PHE A 273 -9.09 15.19 0.96
N VAL A 274 -7.82 14.97 0.67
CA VAL A 274 -6.90 14.18 1.48
C VAL A 274 -5.67 15.02 1.81
N HIS A 275 -5.56 15.47 3.06
CA HIS A 275 -4.34 16.11 3.56
C HIS A 275 -3.35 15.01 3.93
N HIS A 276 -2.30 14.92 3.13
CA HIS A 276 -1.29 13.90 3.18
C HIS A 276 0.03 14.46 3.70
N ALA A 277 0.72 13.66 4.51
CA ALA A 277 2.02 13.92 5.11
C ALA A 277 3.07 13.05 4.40
N GLY A 278 3.82 13.67 3.51
CA GLY A 278 4.94 13.07 2.81
C GLY A 278 6.29 13.52 3.34
N VAL A 279 7.26 13.63 2.43
CA VAL A 279 8.45 14.47 2.67
C VAL A 279 8.02 15.92 2.89
N GLU A 280 7.02 16.34 2.13
CA GLU A 280 6.27 17.59 2.29
C GLU A 280 4.78 17.30 2.51
N ASP A 281 4.03 18.29 3.02
CA ASP A 281 2.58 18.18 3.12
C ASP A 281 1.92 18.41 1.75
N HIS A 282 1.02 17.51 1.37
CA HIS A 282 0.26 17.58 0.12
C HIS A 282 -1.25 17.62 0.38
N LEU A 283 -1.98 18.24 -0.53
CA LEU A 283 -3.43 18.12 -0.59
C LEU A 283 -3.83 17.44 -1.89
N PHE A 284 -4.29 16.20 -1.78
CA PHE A 284 -4.84 15.45 -2.90
C PHE A 284 -6.35 15.66 -2.97
N VAL A 285 -6.88 15.70 -4.19
CA VAL A 285 -8.31 15.69 -4.47
C VAL A 285 -8.64 14.47 -5.32
N VAL A 286 -9.54 13.63 -4.82
CA VAL A 286 -9.99 12.41 -5.49
C VAL A 286 -11.40 12.61 -6.03
N ASP A 287 -11.57 12.49 -7.35
CA ASP A 287 -12.88 12.24 -7.95
C ASP A 287 -13.08 10.73 -8.01
N PHE A 288 -13.83 10.20 -7.03
CA PHE A 288 -14.00 8.76 -6.87
C PHE A 288 -14.97 8.15 -7.89
N ARG A 289 -15.69 8.97 -8.65
CA ARG A 289 -16.54 8.53 -9.76
C ARG A 289 -15.71 8.39 -11.02
N ALA A 290 -14.83 9.37 -11.27
CA ALA A 290 -13.97 9.40 -12.43
C ALA A 290 -12.72 8.50 -12.31
N GLY A 291 -12.34 8.13 -11.08
CA GLY A 291 -11.13 7.33 -10.85
C GLY A 291 -9.85 8.15 -11.05
N VAL A 292 -9.86 9.42 -10.62
CA VAL A 292 -8.72 10.32 -10.78
C VAL A 292 -8.36 10.95 -9.45
N VAL A 293 -7.07 10.96 -9.15
CA VAL A 293 -6.48 11.66 -8.02
C VAL A 293 -5.58 12.78 -8.56
N GLY A 294 -5.80 14.01 -8.11
CA GLY A 294 -4.95 15.15 -8.42
C GLY A 294 -4.24 15.67 -7.19
N ARG A 295 -2.92 15.86 -7.26
CA ARG A 295 -2.15 16.59 -6.23
C ARG A 295 -2.22 18.08 -6.53
N LEU A 296 -2.74 18.88 -5.60
CA LEU A 296 -2.80 20.33 -5.82
C LEU A 296 -1.41 20.93 -6.00
N ASN A 297 -1.31 21.90 -6.90
CA ASN A 297 -0.07 22.64 -7.15
C ASN A 297 0.43 23.29 -5.83
N PRO A 298 1.73 23.21 -5.50
CA PRO A 298 2.31 23.82 -4.30
C PRO A 298 2.11 25.34 -4.17
N GLU A 299 1.91 26.06 -5.28
CA GLU A 299 1.55 27.49 -5.29
C GLU A 299 0.14 27.74 -4.73
N ILE A 300 -0.76 26.76 -4.88
CA ILE A 300 -2.08 26.76 -4.28
C ILE A 300 -1.99 26.26 -2.84
N PHE A 301 -1.43 25.06 -2.63
CA PHE A 301 -1.27 24.42 -1.32
C PHE A 301 0.21 24.25 -0.94
N PRO A 302 0.80 25.19 -0.18
CA PRO A 302 2.22 25.13 0.13
C PRO A 302 2.55 24.02 1.13
N ALA A 303 3.74 23.43 0.95
CA ALA A 303 4.31 22.35 1.77
C ALA A 303 4.39 22.63 3.28
N SER A 304 4.28 23.89 3.71
CA SER A 304 4.27 24.26 5.13
C SER A 304 2.96 23.93 5.86
N GLY A 305 1.99 23.28 5.20
CA GLY A 305 0.97 22.49 5.87
C GLY A 305 -0.12 23.32 6.54
N GLY A 306 -0.80 24.15 5.76
CA GLY A 306 -2.05 24.78 6.19
C GLY A 306 -3.18 23.75 6.33
N GLY A 307 -4.02 23.88 7.35
CA GLY A 307 -5.32 23.18 7.33
C GLY A 307 -6.18 23.68 6.18
N PHE A 308 -7.19 22.93 5.77
CA PHE A 308 -8.13 23.36 4.74
C PHE A 308 -9.58 23.30 5.23
N GLU A 309 -10.47 24.03 4.58
CA GLU A 309 -11.91 23.93 4.78
C GLU A 309 -12.65 24.06 3.45
N VAL A 310 -13.81 23.42 3.37
CA VAL A 310 -14.70 23.54 2.22
C VAL A 310 -15.98 24.23 2.68
N ARG A 311 -16.38 25.29 1.98
CA ARG A 311 -17.68 25.95 2.14
C ARG A 311 -18.17 26.48 0.81
N ASP A 312 -19.47 26.46 0.59
CA ASP A 312 -20.12 27.06 -0.59
C ASP A 312 -19.50 26.63 -1.93
N GLY A 313 -19.15 25.34 -2.06
CA GLY A 313 -18.54 24.77 -3.27
C GLY A 313 -17.14 25.29 -3.59
N ARG A 314 -16.41 25.76 -2.56
CA ARG A 314 -15.07 26.34 -2.67
C ARG A 314 -14.14 25.75 -1.62
N LEU A 315 -12.89 25.55 -2.02
CA LEU A 315 -11.78 25.17 -1.15
C LEU A 315 -11.09 26.42 -0.60
N PHE A 316 -10.91 26.49 0.71
CA PHE A 316 -10.19 27.54 1.42
C PHE A 316 -9.01 26.93 2.17
N LEU A 317 -7.84 27.55 2.03
CA LEU A 317 -6.60 27.09 2.64
C LEU A 317 -6.21 28.01 3.79
N ARG A 318 -5.92 27.44 4.96
CA ARG A 318 -5.54 28.20 6.17
C ARG A 318 -4.04 28.44 6.15
N GLY A 319 -3.62 29.69 6.00
CA GLY A 319 -2.20 30.07 6.10
C GLY A 319 -1.38 29.91 4.82
N GLY A 320 -2.01 29.65 3.66
CA GLY A 320 -1.36 29.65 2.36
C GLY A 320 -1.12 31.06 1.78
N PRO A 321 -0.39 31.19 0.65
CA PRO A 321 -0.25 32.44 -0.09
C PRO A 321 -1.62 33.00 -0.50
N LYS A 322 -1.67 34.27 -0.93
CA LYS A 322 -2.89 35.05 -1.27
C LYS A 322 -3.78 34.47 -2.40
N ALA A 323 -3.59 33.21 -2.81
CA ALA A 323 -4.48 32.55 -3.73
C ALA A 323 -5.91 32.61 -3.18
N GLY A 324 -6.82 33.16 -3.97
CA GLY A 324 -8.24 33.16 -3.63
C GLY A 324 -8.78 31.73 -3.51
N PRO A 325 -10.01 31.57 -3.01
CA PRO A 325 -10.62 30.23 -2.93
C PRO A 325 -10.68 29.58 -4.32
N VAL A 326 -10.33 28.30 -4.38
CA VAL A 326 -10.45 27.50 -5.61
C VAL A 326 -11.86 26.93 -5.70
N THR A 327 -12.53 27.14 -6.83
CA THR A 327 -13.90 26.64 -7.01
C THR A 327 -13.91 25.16 -7.36
N PHE A 328 -14.98 24.46 -7.01
CA PHE A 328 -15.13 23.05 -7.37
C PHE A 328 -15.26 22.81 -8.87
N GLU A 329 -15.76 23.79 -9.62
CA GLU A 329 -15.76 23.76 -11.08
C GLU A 329 -14.32 23.74 -11.61
N THR A 330 -13.47 24.65 -11.12
CA THR A 330 -12.03 24.69 -11.45
C THR A 330 -11.31 23.38 -11.11
N ILE A 331 -11.59 22.80 -9.94
CA ILE A 331 -11.04 21.50 -9.53
C ILE A 331 -11.47 20.39 -10.51
N ARG A 332 -12.76 20.31 -10.84
CA ARG A 332 -13.27 19.27 -11.75
C ARG A 332 -12.73 19.42 -13.17
N GLU A 333 -12.66 20.64 -13.70
CA GLU A 333 -12.03 20.88 -15.01
C GLU A 333 -10.55 20.51 -14.99
N GLY A 334 -9.84 20.79 -13.89
CA GLY A 334 -8.44 20.39 -13.74
C GLY A 334 -8.21 18.88 -13.60
N LEU A 335 -9.21 18.11 -13.15
CA LEU A 335 -9.10 16.64 -13.03
C LEU A 335 -9.38 15.89 -14.34
N LYS A 336 -10.09 16.52 -15.30
CA LYS A 336 -10.30 15.95 -16.63
C LYS A 336 -8.96 15.76 -17.35
#